data_AF-A0A1F6FHZ7-F1
#
_entry.id   AF-A0A1F6FHZ7-F1
#
_cell.length_a   1.000
_cell.length_b   1.000
_cell.length_c   1.000
_cell.angle_alpha   90.00
_cell.angle_beta   90.00
_cell.angle_gamma   90.00
#
_symmetry.space_group_name_H-M   'P 1'
#
loop_
_entity.id
_entity.type
_entity.pdbx_description
1 polymer ?
#
loop_
_entity_poly.entity_id
_entity_poly.type
_entity_poly.pdbx_seq_one_letter_code
_entity_poly.pdbx_strand_id
1 'polypeptide(L)'
;MVVFQPHLYSRTAELFDDFVGALSIADRPIVTRVYDARNTGKAGVTGVELVESVKIKNNRAAYIESFDDTVADLKSNVTADDVVLIMGAGDVTKIAADLTNL
;
A
#
# COMPACT_ATOMS: atom_id res chain seq x y z
N MET A 1 -7.89 8.02 3.69
CA MET A 1 -6.54 7.40 3.68
C MET A 1 -6.58 6.03 3.02
N VAL A 2 -5.53 5.61 2.30
CA VAL A 2 -5.50 4.30 1.60
C VAL A 2 -4.26 3.51 2.00
N VAL A 3 -4.41 2.22 2.29
CA VAL A 3 -3.33 1.23 2.41
C VAL A 3 -3.48 0.21 1.30
N PHE A 4 -2.47 0.08 0.45
CA PHE A 4 -2.48 -0.81 -0.71
C PHE A 4 -1.35 -1.84 -0.64
N GLN A 5 -1.70 -3.12 -0.69
CA GLN A 5 -0.76 -4.22 -0.94
C GLN A 5 -0.84 -4.63 -2.42
N PRO A 6 0.19 -4.34 -3.25
CA PRO A 6 0.22 -4.80 -4.63
C PRO A 6 0.29 -6.33 -4.70
N HIS A 7 -0.42 -6.92 -5.67
CA HIS A 7 -0.45 -8.36 -5.86
C HIS A 7 0.31 -8.75 -7.13
N LEU A 8 1.45 -9.44 -6.97
CA LEU A 8 2.45 -9.78 -7.99
C LEU A 8 3.28 -8.61 -8.54
N TYR A 9 4.58 -8.84 -8.69
CA TYR A 9 5.52 -7.90 -9.30
C TYR A 9 5.18 -7.61 -10.76
N SER A 10 4.83 -8.64 -11.55
CA SER A 10 4.51 -8.49 -12.97
C SER A 10 3.24 -7.67 -13.22
N ARG A 11 2.19 -7.88 -12.43
CA ARG A 11 0.95 -7.07 -12.53
C ARG A 11 1.17 -5.62 -12.11
N THR A 12 1.99 -5.41 -11.08
CA THR A 12 2.38 -4.05 -10.65
C THR A 12 3.15 -3.33 -11.76
N ALA A 13 4.02 -4.04 -12.49
CA ALA A 13 4.73 -3.49 -13.64
C ALA A 13 3.80 -3.20 -14.84
N GLU A 14 2.88 -4.12 -15.15
CA GLU A 14 1.96 -3.98 -16.29
C GLU A 14 1.00 -2.79 -16.14
N LEU A 15 0.54 -2.53 -14.92
CA LEU A 15 -0.43 -1.46 -14.60
C LEU A 15 0.21 -0.29 -13.85
N PHE A 16 1.53 -0.11 -14.01
CA PHE A 16 2.30 0.79 -13.15
C PHE A 16 1.76 2.22 -13.17
N ASP A 17 1.62 2.80 -14.36
CA ASP A 17 1.15 4.19 -14.52
C ASP A 17 -0.30 4.38 -14.03
N ASP A 18 -1.15 3.36 -14.19
CA ASP A 18 -2.52 3.36 -13.70
C ASP A 18 -2.55 3.34 -12.16
N PHE A 19 -1.72 2.52 -11.52
CA PHE A 19 -1.58 2.53 -10.06
C PHE A 19 -1.03 3.86 -9.56
N VAL A 20 -0.04 4.44 -10.23
CA VAL A 20 0.48 5.77 -9.89
C VAL A 20 -0.65 6.80 -9.96
N GLY A 21 -1.42 6.80 -11.05
CA GLY A 21 -2.56 7.70 -11.22
C GLY A 21 -3.62 7.54 -10.12
N ALA A 22 -4.07 6.31 -9.86
CA ALA A 22 -5.12 6.03 -8.90
C ALA A 22 -4.71 6.32 -7.45
N LEU A 23 -3.53 5.87 -7.02
CA LEU A 23 -3.05 6.07 -5.65
C LEU A 23 -2.80 7.55 -5.34
N SER A 24 -2.40 8.34 -6.34
CA SER A 24 -2.16 9.78 -6.17
C SER A 24 -3.40 10.55 -5.73
N ILE A 25 -4.61 10.02 -5.97
CA ILE A 25 -5.90 10.66 -5.64
C ILE A 25 -6.18 10.62 -4.12
N ALA A 26 -5.62 9.65 -3.39
CA ALA A 26 -5.87 9.52 -1.95
C ALA A 26 -5.17 10.63 -1.14
N ASP A 27 -5.77 11.10 -0.05
CA ASP A 27 -5.17 12.14 0.81
C ASP A 27 -3.78 11.75 1.36
N ARG A 28 -3.60 10.45 1.61
CA ARG A 28 -2.34 9.81 2.01
C ARG A 28 -2.40 8.33 1.59
N PRO A 29 -1.70 7.96 0.50
CA PRO A 29 -1.56 6.57 0.10
C PRO A 29 -0.35 5.92 0.78
N ILE A 30 -0.55 4.75 1.37
CA ILE A 30 0.49 3.89 1.94
C ILE A 30 0.56 2.64 1.07
N VAL A 31 1.74 2.27 0.60
CA VAL A 31 1.97 1.03 -0.15
C VAL A 31 2.88 0.12 0.68
N THR A 32 2.51 -1.16 0.77
CA THR A 32 3.31 -2.16 1.50
C THR A 32 4.20 -2.98 0.57
N ARG A 33 4.89 -4.00 1.10
CA ARG A 33 5.54 -5.02 0.27
C ARG A 33 4.58 -5.61 -0.76
N VAL A 34 5.12 -5.97 -1.91
CA VAL A 34 4.38 -6.73 -2.94
C VAL A 34 4.11 -8.14 -2.42
N TYR A 35 2.88 -8.62 -2.56
CA TYR A 35 2.54 -10.01 -2.27
C TYR A 35 2.96 -10.91 -3.44
N ASP A 36 4.01 -11.71 -3.25
CA ASP A 36 4.54 -12.65 -4.24
C ASP A 36 3.73 -13.95 -4.28
N ALA A 37 2.52 -13.90 -4.84
CA ALA A 37 1.65 -15.06 -4.91
C ALA A 37 2.17 -16.21 -5.81
N ARG A 38 3.17 -15.95 -6.66
CA ARG A 38 3.71 -16.94 -7.63
C ARG A 38 5.12 -17.43 -7.27
N ASN A 39 5.70 -16.97 -6.16
CA ASN A 39 7.09 -17.23 -5.77
C ASN A 39 8.10 -16.95 -6.90
N THR A 40 7.82 -15.91 -7.70
CA THR A 40 8.70 -15.54 -8.82
C THR A 40 9.93 -14.77 -8.35
N GLY A 41 9.99 -14.39 -7.07
CA GLY A 41 10.99 -13.47 -6.55
C GLY A 41 10.74 -12.04 -6.99
N LYS A 42 11.71 -11.15 -6.74
CA LYS A 42 11.64 -9.71 -7.06
C LYS A 42 11.81 -9.40 -8.56
N ALA A 43 11.27 -10.23 -9.45
CA ALA A 43 11.28 -9.97 -10.88
C ALA A 43 10.13 -9.04 -11.27
N GLY A 44 10.43 -7.74 -11.46
CA GLY A 44 9.47 -6.70 -11.82
C GLY A 44 9.59 -5.47 -10.93
N VAL A 45 8.48 -4.75 -10.75
CA VAL A 45 8.47 -3.48 -9.99
C VAL A 45 8.05 -3.69 -8.54
N THR A 46 8.78 -3.06 -7.63
CA THR A 46 8.60 -3.11 -6.17
C THR A 46 7.63 -2.05 -5.68
N GLY A 47 7.13 -2.21 -4.44
CA GLY A 47 6.31 -1.19 -3.79
C GLY A 47 7.06 0.13 -3.53
N VAL A 48 8.39 0.07 -3.38
CA VAL A 48 9.25 1.26 -3.21
C VAL A 48 9.20 2.13 -4.47
N GLU A 49 9.48 1.53 -5.63
CA GLU A 49 9.47 2.22 -6.93
C GLU A 49 8.08 2.81 -7.24
N LEU A 50 7.01 2.08 -6.90
CA LEU A 50 5.64 2.59 -7.04
C LEU A 50 5.42 3.85 -6.19
N VAL A 51 5.80 3.82 -4.91
CA VAL A 51 5.65 4.98 -4.03
C VAL A 51 6.49 6.17 -4.47
N GLU A 52 7.73 5.95 -4.91
CA GLU A 52 8.59 7.01 -5.41
C GLU A 52 7.94 7.73 -6.61
N SER A 53 7.26 6.98 -7.49
CA SER A 53 6.54 7.56 -8.62
C SER A 53 5.25 8.28 -8.19
N VAL A 54 4.50 7.75 -7.22
CA VAL A 54 3.33 8.43 -6.63
C VAL A 54 3.75 9.73 -5.94
N LYS A 55 4.91 9.76 -5.25
CA LYS A 55 5.42 10.94 -4.53
C LYS A 55 5.60 12.16 -5.42
N ILE A 56 5.84 11.98 -6.72
CA ILE A 56 5.94 13.08 -7.69
C ILE A 56 4.62 13.85 -7.78
N LYS A 57 3.48 13.17 -7.66
CA LYS A 57 2.13 13.76 -7.73
C LYS A 57 1.51 14.01 -6.35
N ASN A 58 1.91 13.22 -5.36
CA ASN A 58 1.38 13.28 -4.00
C ASN A 58 2.48 12.98 -2.98
N ASN A 59 3.08 14.03 -2.42
CA ASN A 59 4.21 13.93 -1.49
C ASN A 59 3.88 13.27 -0.13
N ARG A 60 2.60 13.02 0.16
CA ARG A 60 2.15 12.28 1.36
C ARG A 60 2.21 10.77 1.18
N ALA A 61 2.52 10.29 -0.02
CA ALA A 61 2.68 8.87 -0.28
C ALA A 61 3.81 8.27 0.56
N ALA A 62 3.57 7.10 1.15
CA ALA A 62 4.53 6.41 2.00
C ALA A 62 4.67 4.93 1.60
N TYR A 63 5.88 4.41 1.73
CA TYR A 63 6.15 2.98 1.65
C TYR A 63 6.40 2.47 3.07
N ILE A 64 5.65 1.45 3.49
CA ILE A 64 5.83 0.79 4.79
C ILE A 64 5.82 -0.72 4.53
N GLU A 65 6.99 -1.36 4.65
CA GLU A 65 7.13 -2.77 4.27
C GLU A 65 6.31 -3.71 5.15
N SER A 66 6.35 -3.47 6.47
CA SER A 66 5.74 -4.31 7.50
C SER A 66 4.29 -3.92 7.76
N PHE A 67 3.46 -4.92 8.03
CA PHE A 67 2.09 -4.68 8.47
C PHE A 67 2.02 -4.13 9.90
N ASP A 68 2.90 -4.58 10.79
CA ASP A 68 2.95 -4.10 12.17
C ASP A 68 3.28 -2.59 12.20
N ASP A 69 4.27 -2.19 11.40
CA ASP A 69 4.65 -0.78 11.26
C ASP A 69 3.52 0.02 10.59
N THR A 70 2.81 -0.59 9.64
CA THR A 70 1.64 0.06 9.02
C THR A 70 0.55 0.27 10.06
N VAL A 71 0.22 -0.72 10.89
CA VAL A 71 -0.77 -0.60 11.96
C VAL A 71 -0.35 0.46 12.99
N ALA A 72 0.93 0.52 13.36
CA ALA A 72 1.45 1.54 14.27
C ALA A 72 1.33 2.95 13.67
N ASP A 73 1.63 3.10 12.38
CA ASP A 73 1.46 4.37 11.65
C ASP A 73 -0.02 4.77 11.59
N LEU A 74 -0.92 3.84 11.25
CA LEU A 74 -2.36 4.09 11.24
C LEU A 74 -2.87 4.55 12.62
N LYS A 75 -2.52 3.83 13.69
CA LYS A 75 -2.93 4.18 15.08
C LYS A 75 -2.45 5.56 15.52
N SER A 76 -1.33 6.04 14.96
CA SER A 76 -0.75 7.33 15.33
C SER A 76 -1.28 8.51 14.50
N ASN A 77 -1.87 8.26 13.33
CA ASN A 77 -2.19 9.30 12.36
C ASN A 77 -3.67 9.40 11.99
N VAL A 78 -4.46 8.34 12.22
CA VAL A 78 -5.89 8.30 11.90
C VAL A 78 -6.70 8.94 13.01
N THR A 79 -7.68 9.76 12.63
CA THR A 79 -8.63 10.43 13.52
C THR A 79 -10.05 9.89 13.33
N ALA A 80 -10.98 10.30 14.19
CA ALA A 80 -12.38 9.85 14.13
C ALA A 80 -13.13 10.26 12.85
N ASP A 81 -12.65 11.29 12.15
CA ASP A 81 -13.25 11.80 10.92
C ASP A 81 -12.65 11.17 9.64
N ASP A 82 -11.66 10.28 9.79
CA ASP A 82 -10.98 9.63 8.68
C ASP A 82 -11.67 8.33 8.25
N VAL A 83 -11.74 8.14 6.93
CA VAL A 83 -12.01 6.82 6.33
C VAL A 83 -10.69 6.18 5.92
N VAL A 84 -10.40 4.99 6.45
CA VAL A 84 -9.23 4.18 6.08
C VAL A 84 -9.67 3.05 5.18
N LEU A 85 -9.20 3.05 3.93
CA LEU A 85 -9.41 1.96 2.99
C LEU A 85 -8.18 1.05 2.97
N ILE A 86 -8.35 -0.20 3.39
CA ILE A 86 -7.33 -1.24 3.30
C ILE A 86 -7.68 -2.12 2.10
N MET A 87 -6.78 -2.18 1.12
CA MET A 87 -7.05 -2.83 -0.16
C MET A 87 -5.83 -3.56 -0.73
N GLY A 88 -6.09 -4.56 -1.56
CA GLY A 88 -5.08 -5.42 -2.14
C GLY A 88 -5.53 -6.87 -2.13
N ALA A 89 -4.60 -7.77 -2.39
CA ALA A 89 -4.83 -9.20 -2.30
C ALA A 89 -3.64 -9.85 -1.58
N GLY A 90 -3.85 -11.05 -1.04
CA GLY A 90 -2.91 -11.69 -0.14
C GLY A 90 -3.33 -11.50 1.30
N ASP A 91 -2.42 -11.02 2.15
CA ASP A 91 -2.60 -10.98 3.59
C ASP A 91 -2.82 -9.59 4.18
N VAL A 92 -3.01 -8.56 3.34
CA VAL A 92 -3.29 -7.16 3.75
C VAL A 92 -4.46 -7.01 4.72
N THR A 93 -5.43 -7.92 4.70
CA THR A 93 -6.57 -7.91 5.63
C THR A 93 -6.16 -8.08 7.09
N LYS A 94 -4.96 -8.60 7.38
CA LYS A 94 -4.40 -8.65 8.74
C LYS A 94 -4.30 -7.26 9.36
N ILE A 95 -3.93 -6.24 8.56
CA ILE A 95 -3.87 -4.84 9.01
C ILE A 95 -5.24 -4.42 9.57
N ALA A 96 -6.33 -4.77 8.88
CA ALA A 96 -7.67 -4.40 9.33
C ALA A 96 -8.01 -5.08 10.66
N ALA A 97 -7.74 -6.39 10.78
CA ALA A 97 -7.98 -7.15 12.00
C ALA A 97 -7.20 -6.57 13.20
N ASP A 98 -5.91 -6.28 13.03
CA ASP A 98 -5.01 -5.76 14.06
C ASP A 98 -5.28 -4.28 14.41
N LEU A 99 -5.89 -3.54 13.49
CA LEU A 99 -6.33 -2.17 13.73
C LEU A 99 -7.61 -2.13 14.57
N THR A 100 -8.55 -3.06 14.31
CA THR A 100 -9.85 -3.08 14.99
C THR A 100 -9.90 -3.94 16.26
N ASN A 101 -8.85 -4.74 16.55
CA ASN A 101 -8.78 -5.66 17.69
C ASN A 101 -10.13 -6.35 18.00
N LEU A 102 -10.59 -7.18 17.05
CA LEU A 102 -11.66 -8.17 17.24
C LEU A 102 -11.14 -9.38 18.02
#